data_AF-A0A6H2A1P8-F1
#
_entry.id   AF-A0A6H2A1P8-F1
#
_cell.length_a   1.000
_cell.length_b   1.000
_cell.length_c   1.000
_cell.angle_alpha   90.00
_cell.angle_beta   90.00
_cell.angle_gamma   90.00
#
_symmetry.space_group_name_H-M   'P 1'
#
loop_
_entity.id
_entity.type
_entity.pdbx_description
1 polymer ?
#
loop_
_entity_poly.entity_id
_entity_poly.type
_entity_poly.pdbx_seq_one_letter_code
_entity_poly.pdbx_strand_id
1 'polypeptide(L)'
;MKIGSDPEFLFIKDKQVQYAHDIVKNAVRIGCDGCDQIGELRPIASIDPLKHFENIRKLILRIDQKYNGYQIRAGSTGGMKESLGGHIHLDGKEDYCKYFDYYFSIPYLFIEEYPFNKGRRENYGSLGDCKSNRHGWEFRTPPSWLVDPFICRGTLCLAFTLENEININEELKSIDTIKKNNKYEVIDHHGDGDTKFFSKYLKDILKRIRNMEMYKDFKEEIDFIFKMIGLKRTWNEKFNIINIWKNYEEDLKQYNMDSKNFILTRKRYKESQSNLSL
;
A
#
# COMPACT_ATOMS: atom_id res chain seq x y z
N MET A 1 18.38 -5.48 -6.37
CA MET A 1 18.30 -4.30 -5.48
C MET A 1 17.96 -4.73 -4.06
N LYS A 2 18.01 -3.82 -3.09
CA LYS A 2 17.34 -3.91 -1.80
C LYS A 2 16.01 -3.16 -1.83
N ILE A 3 15.06 -3.65 -1.06
CA ILE A 3 13.80 -2.99 -0.72
C ILE A 3 13.75 -2.74 0.78
N GLY A 4 13.41 -1.52 1.15
CA GLY A 4 13.07 -1.10 2.49
C GLY A 4 11.67 -0.47 2.50
N SER A 5 11.19 -0.11 3.68
CA SER A 5 9.93 0.61 3.83
C SER A 5 9.83 1.18 5.23
N ASP A 6 9.01 2.20 5.38
CA ASP A 6 8.64 2.81 6.65
C ASP A 6 7.12 3.07 6.73
N PRO A 7 6.30 2.01 6.66
CA PRO A 7 4.86 2.17 6.64
C PRO A 7 4.31 2.60 8.01
N GLU A 8 3.34 3.50 7.95
CA GLU A 8 2.78 4.19 9.10
C GLU A 8 1.50 3.52 9.62
N PHE A 9 1.17 3.77 10.89
CA PHE A 9 -0.02 3.26 11.56
C PHE A 9 -0.40 4.12 12.77
N LEU A 10 -1.62 3.92 13.27
CA LEU A 10 -2.15 4.60 14.46
C LEU A 10 -2.31 3.64 15.62
N PHE A 11 -1.97 4.10 16.82
CA PHE A 11 -2.43 3.50 18.08
C PHE A 11 -3.77 4.12 18.45
N ILE A 12 -4.79 3.28 18.65
CA ILE A 12 -6.14 3.73 18.98
C ILE A 12 -6.60 3.08 20.28
N LYS A 13 -7.07 3.92 21.21
CA LYS A 13 -7.66 3.49 22.48
C LYS A 13 -8.91 4.35 22.73
N ASP A 14 -9.98 3.72 23.19
CA ASP A 14 -11.26 4.41 23.47
C ASP A 14 -11.77 5.29 22.31
N LYS A 15 -11.58 4.80 21.07
CA LYS A 15 -11.92 5.49 19.80
C LYS A 15 -11.13 6.78 19.53
N GLN A 16 -10.05 7.02 20.26
CA GLN A 16 -9.18 8.18 20.08
C GLN A 16 -7.78 7.75 19.65
N VAL A 17 -7.18 8.53 18.75
CA VAL A 17 -5.77 8.40 18.36
C VAL A 17 -4.90 8.78 19.55
N GLN A 18 -3.93 7.92 19.84
CA GLN A 18 -2.99 8.07 20.94
C GLN A 18 -1.65 8.54 20.37
N TYR A 19 -0.90 9.27 21.19
CA TYR A 19 0.43 9.73 20.82
C TYR A 19 1.40 8.55 20.72
N ALA A 20 1.80 8.21 19.49
CA ALA A 20 2.73 7.12 19.23
C ALA A 20 4.07 7.36 19.94
N HIS A 21 4.55 8.60 20.03
CA HIS A 21 5.85 8.93 20.64
C HIS A 21 5.96 8.44 22.09
N ASP A 22 4.87 8.52 22.87
CA ASP A 22 4.82 8.09 24.26
C ASP A 22 4.84 6.56 24.37
N ILE A 23 4.21 5.89 23.42
CA ILE A 23 4.05 4.44 23.40
C ILE A 23 5.35 3.75 22.96
N VAL A 24 6.04 4.29 21.94
CA VAL A 24 7.16 3.62 21.27
C VAL A 24 8.55 4.19 21.64
N LYS A 25 8.65 5.04 22.66
CA LYS A 25 9.89 5.73 23.09
C LYS A 25 11.15 4.86 23.14
N ASN A 26 11.03 3.61 23.61
CA ASN A 26 12.13 2.64 23.71
C ASN A 26 11.92 1.42 22.79
N ALA A 27 11.20 1.59 21.69
CA ALA A 27 10.95 0.52 20.75
C ALA A 27 12.13 0.35 19.79
N VAL A 28 12.45 -0.90 19.48
CA VAL A 28 13.46 -1.23 18.48
C VAL A 28 12.75 -1.41 17.14
N ARG A 29 13.10 -0.55 16.18
CA ARG A 29 12.56 -0.55 14.80
C ARG A 29 11.06 -0.24 14.69
N ILE A 30 10.54 0.47 15.67
CA ILE A 30 9.24 1.14 15.63
C ILE A 30 9.50 2.54 16.15
N GLY A 31 9.00 3.56 15.46
CA GLY A 31 9.25 4.95 15.83
C GLY A 31 8.07 5.84 15.44
N CYS A 32 8.37 7.13 15.35
CA CYS A 32 7.53 8.14 14.72
C CYS A 32 8.41 8.89 13.71
N ASP A 33 7.82 9.39 12.63
CA ASP A 33 8.45 10.38 11.76
C ASP A 33 7.51 11.57 11.53
N GLY A 34 8.05 12.78 11.63
CA GLY A 34 7.36 14.06 11.38
C GLY A 34 6.14 14.42 12.24
N CYS A 35 5.46 13.44 12.86
CA CYS A 35 4.22 13.59 13.62
C CYS A 35 4.20 12.67 14.85
N ASP A 36 4.05 13.26 16.02
CA ASP A 36 4.03 12.58 17.32
C ASP A 36 2.89 11.55 17.50
N GLN A 37 1.82 11.67 16.72
CA GLN A 37 0.66 10.78 16.75
C GLN A 37 0.82 9.54 15.85
N ILE A 38 1.72 9.58 14.87
CA ILE A 38 1.86 8.55 13.85
C ILE A 38 2.99 7.61 14.21
N GLY A 39 2.68 6.32 14.32
CA GLY A 39 3.66 5.25 14.48
C GLY A 39 4.18 4.80 13.12
N GLU A 40 5.44 4.40 13.07
CA GLU A 40 6.12 3.96 11.85
C GLU A 40 6.88 2.66 12.11
N LEU A 41 6.70 1.67 11.23
CA LEU A 41 7.54 0.47 11.25
C LEU A 41 8.85 0.73 10.54
N ARG A 42 9.98 0.22 11.05
CA ARG A 42 11.29 0.32 10.39
C ARG A 42 11.87 -1.06 10.10
N PRO A 43 11.23 -1.93 9.30
CA PRO A 43 11.70 -3.30 9.01
C PRO A 43 13.13 -3.36 8.46
N ILE A 44 13.81 -4.49 8.66
CA ILE A 44 15.13 -4.72 8.04
C ILE A 44 14.96 -4.80 6.52
N ALA A 45 15.68 -3.94 5.78
CA ALA A 45 15.73 -3.98 4.33
C ALA A 45 16.24 -5.34 3.83
N SER A 46 15.78 -5.77 2.67
CA SER A 46 16.07 -7.10 2.11
C SER A 46 16.29 -7.03 0.61
N ILE A 47 17.04 -7.97 0.06
CA ILE A 47 17.15 -8.16 -1.40
C ILE A 47 16.02 -9.02 -1.99
N ASP A 48 15.17 -9.55 -1.11
CA ASP A 48 14.00 -10.37 -1.43
C ASP A 48 12.75 -9.70 -0.81
N PRO A 49 11.72 -9.34 -1.61
CA PRO A 49 10.52 -8.67 -1.10
C PRO A 49 9.72 -9.54 -0.13
N LEU A 50 9.72 -10.87 -0.27
CA LEU A 50 9.03 -11.77 0.65
C LEU A 50 9.77 -11.87 1.98
N LYS A 51 11.10 -11.82 1.96
CA LYS A 51 11.88 -11.68 3.19
C LYS A 51 11.64 -10.32 3.87
N HIS A 52 11.44 -9.25 3.11
CA HIS A 52 11.07 -7.95 3.68
C HIS A 52 9.68 -7.98 4.33
N PHE A 53 8.70 -8.61 3.67
CA PHE A 53 7.39 -8.90 4.24
C PHE A 53 7.49 -9.61 5.60
N GLU A 54 8.32 -10.66 5.72
CA GLU A 54 8.52 -11.36 6.99
C GLU A 54 9.13 -10.46 8.07
N ASN A 55 10.00 -9.53 7.69
CA ASN A 55 10.56 -8.56 8.64
C ASN A 55 9.48 -7.59 9.16
N ILE A 56 8.53 -7.17 8.32
CA ILE A 56 7.37 -6.37 8.71
C ILE A 56 6.45 -7.17 9.63
N ARG A 57 6.10 -8.41 9.24
CA ARG A 57 5.24 -9.30 10.03
C ARG A 57 5.77 -9.48 11.45
N LYS A 58 7.08 -9.69 11.60
CA LYS A 58 7.73 -9.79 12.92
C LYS A 58 7.57 -8.54 13.78
N LEU A 59 7.60 -7.35 13.19
CA LEU A 59 7.38 -6.10 13.92
C LEU A 59 5.91 -5.94 14.33
N ILE A 60 4.96 -6.30 13.46
CA ILE A 60 3.53 -6.26 13.78
C ILE A 60 3.19 -7.23 14.91
N LEU A 61 3.73 -8.46 14.88
CA LEU A 61 3.56 -9.42 15.98
C LEU A 61 4.24 -8.96 17.28
N ARG A 62 5.34 -8.20 17.18
CA ARG A 62 5.96 -7.56 18.35
C ARG A 62 5.08 -6.45 18.93
N ILE A 63 4.37 -5.69 18.08
CA ILE A 63 3.41 -4.69 18.53
C ILE A 63 2.29 -5.35 19.33
N ASP A 64 1.71 -6.44 18.81
CA ASP A 64 0.70 -7.24 19.52
C ASP A 64 1.21 -7.68 20.90
N GLN A 65 2.43 -8.21 20.98
CA GLN A 65 2.99 -8.70 22.25
C GLN A 65 3.24 -7.59 23.28
N LYS A 66 3.69 -6.41 22.83
CA LYS A 66 4.20 -5.34 23.71
C LYS A 66 3.16 -4.28 24.05
N TYR A 67 2.24 -3.98 23.14
CA TYR A 67 1.31 -2.86 23.23
C TYR A 67 -0.14 -3.34 23.32
N ASN A 68 -0.38 -4.23 24.28
CA ASN A 68 -1.71 -4.73 24.59
C ASN A 68 -2.67 -3.59 24.96
N GLY A 69 -3.93 -3.70 24.54
CA GLY A 69 -4.99 -2.73 24.86
C GLY A 69 -5.12 -1.57 23.86
N TYR A 70 -4.28 -1.52 22.82
CA TYR A 70 -4.46 -0.63 21.68
C TYR A 70 -4.99 -1.39 20.47
N GLN A 71 -5.87 -0.75 19.70
CA GLN A 71 -6.12 -1.13 18.31
C GLN A 71 -5.06 -0.50 17.43
N ILE A 72 -4.55 -1.25 16.47
CA ILE A 72 -3.60 -0.75 15.48
C ILE A 72 -4.32 -0.60 14.15
N ARG A 73 -4.33 0.60 13.58
CA ARG A 73 -5.00 0.87 12.31
C ARG A 73 -4.04 1.46 11.29
N ALA A 74 -4.30 1.17 10.02
CA ALA A 74 -3.49 1.57 8.88
C ALA A 74 -4.42 1.90 7.70
N GLY A 75 -3.86 2.23 6.55
CA GLY A 75 -4.59 2.67 5.37
C GLY A 75 -4.24 4.10 5.01
N SER A 76 -5.19 4.82 4.42
CA SER A 76 -5.09 6.23 4.12
C SER A 76 -5.15 7.08 5.40
N THR A 77 -6.09 6.76 6.31
CA THR A 77 -6.20 7.46 7.60
C THR A 77 -6.49 6.55 8.80
N GLY A 78 -6.54 5.23 8.62
CA GLY A 78 -6.94 4.31 9.69
C GLY A 78 -8.38 4.53 10.15
N GLY A 79 -9.21 5.12 9.28
CA GLY A 79 -10.56 5.57 9.61
C GLY A 79 -10.63 6.77 10.56
N MET A 80 -9.53 7.52 10.70
CA MET A 80 -9.39 8.73 11.52
C MET A 80 -9.06 9.96 10.64
N LYS A 81 -8.38 10.98 11.17
CA LYS A 81 -8.09 12.25 10.47
C LYS A 81 -6.64 12.37 9.99
N GLU A 82 -5.75 11.59 10.60
CA GLU A 82 -4.32 11.57 10.36
C GLU A 82 -4.04 10.93 9.01
N SER A 83 -3.21 11.56 8.18
CA SER A 83 -2.82 11.02 6.88
C SER A 83 -1.66 10.05 7.06
N LEU A 84 -1.81 8.80 6.63
CA LEU A 84 -0.82 7.74 6.83
C LEU A 84 -0.13 7.34 5.53
N GLY A 85 1.19 7.27 5.54
CA GLY A 85 2.07 6.86 4.46
C GLY A 85 2.44 5.39 4.49
N GLY A 86 2.63 4.81 3.31
CA GLY A 86 3.20 3.47 3.13
C GLY A 86 4.54 3.54 2.42
N HIS A 87 5.48 4.39 2.86
CA HIS A 87 6.64 4.67 2.01
C HIS A 87 7.52 3.45 1.81
N ILE A 88 8.06 3.37 0.59
CA ILE A 88 8.86 2.25 0.11
C ILE A 88 10.22 2.79 -0.29
N HIS A 89 11.29 2.19 0.22
CA HIS A 89 12.67 2.58 -0.04
C HIS A 89 13.28 1.66 -1.08
N LEU A 90 13.89 2.23 -2.11
CA LEU A 90 14.34 1.52 -3.31
C LEU A 90 15.72 2.04 -3.74
N ASP A 91 16.62 1.15 -4.18
CA ASP A 91 18.03 1.52 -4.48
C ASP A 91 18.23 2.28 -5.82
N GLY A 92 17.21 2.36 -6.68
CA GLY A 92 17.31 2.92 -8.02
C GLY A 92 17.21 4.45 -8.05
N LYS A 93 16.52 4.99 -9.04
CA LYS A 93 16.51 6.42 -9.32
C LYS A 93 15.16 7.04 -8.99
N GLU A 94 15.16 8.19 -8.33
CA GLU A 94 13.95 8.98 -8.09
C GLU A 94 13.17 9.29 -9.38
N ASP A 95 13.84 9.39 -10.53
CA ASP A 95 13.20 9.54 -11.85
C ASP A 95 12.22 8.41 -12.20
N TYR A 96 12.23 7.30 -11.43
CA TYR A 96 11.25 6.23 -11.56
C TYR A 96 9.90 6.53 -10.93
N CYS A 97 9.81 7.58 -10.12
CA CYS A 97 8.58 8.03 -9.47
C CYS A 97 7.39 8.08 -10.42
N LYS A 98 7.56 8.64 -11.63
CA LYS A 98 6.49 8.71 -12.65
C LYS A 98 5.99 7.34 -13.14
N TYR A 99 6.84 6.30 -13.13
CA TYR A 99 6.45 4.95 -13.50
C TYR A 99 5.71 4.27 -12.35
N PHE A 100 6.15 4.52 -11.11
CA PHE A 100 5.46 4.07 -9.91
C PHE A 100 4.09 4.74 -9.76
N ASP A 101 3.97 6.05 -9.97
CA ASP A 101 2.68 6.74 -10.01
C ASP A 101 1.68 6.04 -10.94
N TYR A 102 2.16 5.64 -12.12
CA TYR A 102 1.31 5.06 -13.15
C TYR A 102 0.97 3.57 -12.93
N TYR A 103 1.99 2.76 -12.65
CA TYR A 103 1.85 1.30 -12.54
C TYR A 103 1.57 0.83 -11.10
N PHE A 104 1.75 1.70 -10.11
CA PHE A 104 1.48 1.43 -8.70
C PHE A 104 0.32 2.30 -8.19
N SER A 105 0.45 3.63 -8.16
CA SER A 105 -0.53 4.49 -7.48
C SER A 105 -1.91 4.43 -8.12
N ILE A 106 -1.99 4.41 -9.46
CA ILE A 106 -3.28 4.30 -10.17
C ILE A 106 -4.01 2.99 -9.83
N PRO A 107 -3.42 1.78 -9.95
CA PRO A 107 -4.07 0.56 -9.48
C PRO A 107 -4.53 0.60 -8.02
N TYR A 108 -3.73 1.19 -7.13
CA TYR A 108 -4.06 1.27 -5.70
C TYR A 108 -5.29 2.13 -5.43
N LEU A 109 -5.52 3.18 -6.22
CA LEU A 109 -6.73 4.00 -6.15
C LEU A 109 -8.04 3.18 -6.20
N PHE A 110 -8.04 2.03 -6.89
CA PHE A 110 -9.22 1.16 -7.02
C PHE A 110 -9.46 0.23 -5.84
N ILE A 111 -8.50 0.10 -4.91
CA ILE A 111 -8.60 -0.76 -3.73
C ILE A 111 -8.53 0.02 -2.41
N GLU A 112 -8.27 1.32 -2.47
CA GLU A 112 -8.34 2.22 -1.33
C GLU A 112 -9.79 2.50 -0.89
N GLU A 113 -10.01 2.77 0.40
CA GLU A 113 -11.34 3.07 0.95
C GLU A 113 -11.69 4.56 0.81
N TYR A 114 -12.78 4.88 0.10
CA TYR A 114 -13.37 6.22 0.08
C TYR A 114 -14.24 6.46 1.32
N PRO A 115 -14.22 7.66 1.95
CA PRO A 115 -13.54 8.89 1.54
C PRO A 115 -12.12 9.08 2.12
N PHE A 116 -11.57 8.09 2.83
CA PHE A 116 -10.28 8.23 3.52
C PHE A 116 -9.13 8.47 2.55
N ASN A 117 -9.16 7.84 1.38
CA ASN A 117 -8.18 8.03 0.32
C ASN A 117 -8.06 9.48 -0.17
N LYS A 118 -9.19 10.15 -0.36
CA LYS A 118 -9.28 11.56 -0.73
C LYS A 118 -8.77 12.45 0.40
N GLY A 119 -9.28 12.24 1.63
CA GLY A 119 -8.88 13.03 2.79
C GLY A 119 -7.37 12.97 3.09
N ARG A 120 -6.72 11.82 2.84
CA ARG A 120 -5.26 11.72 2.92
C ARG A 120 -4.57 12.65 1.92
N ARG A 121 -5.02 12.65 0.66
CA ARG A 121 -4.39 13.39 -0.45
C ARG A 121 -4.58 14.90 -0.39
N GLU A 122 -5.49 15.39 0.45
CA GLU A 122 -5.55 16.81 0.81
C GLU A 122 -4.28 17.27 1.55
N ASN A 123 -3.57 16.35 2.21
CA ASN A 123 -2.39 16.66 3.03
C ASN A 123 -1.11 15.95 2.55
N TYR A 124 -1.22 14.73 2.02
CA TYR A 124 -0.07 13.86 1.77
C TYR A 124 -0.29 12.82 0.66
N GLY A 125 0.79 12.43 -0.05
CA GLY A 125 0.77 11.33 -1.01
C GLY A 125 0.15 11.68 -2.36
N SER A 126 0.44 12.87 -2.87
CA SER A 126 0.14 13.26 -4.25
C SER A 126 0.99 12.47 -5.25
N LEU A 127 0.57 12.45 -6.53
CA LEU A 127 1.43 11.92 -7.59
C LEU A 127 2.72 12.74 -7.67
N GLY A 128 3.85 12.07 -7.81
CA GLY A 128 5.17 12.69 -7.79
C GLY A 128 5.76 12.90 -6.39
N ASP A 129 5.07 12.48 -5.33
CA ASP A 129 5.61 12.52 -3.96
C ASP A 129 6.66 11.42 -3.79
N CYS A 130 7.91 11.82 -4.06
CA CYS A 130 9.09 10.99 -3.97
C CYS A 130 10.25 11.80 -3.41
N LYS A 131 11.24 11.13 -2.83
CA LYS A 131 12.38 11.80 -2.21
C LYS A 131 13.66 10.99 -2.41
N SER A 132 14.66 11.58 -3.07
CA SER A 132 16.00 11.00 -3.11
C SER A 132 16.69 11.05 -1.75
N ASN A 133 17.47 10.02 -1.45
CA ASN A 133 18.32 9.94 -0.28
C ASN A 133 19.67 9.28 -0.64
N ARG A 134 20.61 9.23 0.31
CA ARG A 134 21.96 8.67 0.07
C ARG A 134 21.95 7.19 -0.34
N HIS A 135 20.89 6.46 -0.05
CA HIS A 135 20.77 5.03 -0.24
C HIS A 135 19.78 4.65 -1.35
N GLY A 136 19.33 5.61 -2.16
CA GLY A 136 18.38 5.40 -3.25
C GLY A 136 17.29 6.46 -3.21
N TRP A 137 16.03 6.05 -3.21
CA TRP A 137 14.88 6.94 -3.18
C TRP A 137 13.72 6.35 -2.38
N GLU A 138 12.82 7.23 -1.97
CA GLU A 138 11.63 6.93 -1.18
C GLU A 138 10.40 7.25 -2.04
N PHE A 139 9.55 6.24 -2.24
CA PHE A 139 8.26 6.37 -2.91
C PHE A 139 7.17 6.60 -1.86
N ARG A 140 6.53 7.78 -1.88
CA ARG A 140 5.71 8.29 -0.77
C ARG A 140 4.23 8.43 -1.10
N THR A 141 3.89 8.35 -2.37
CA THR A 141 2.52 8.40 -2.87
C THR A 141 1.56 7.39 -2.22
N PRO A 142 1.89 6.09 -2.03
CA PRO A 142 0.90 5.13 -1.56
C PRO A 142 0.54 5.33 -0.07
N PRO A 143 -0.73 5.13 0.31
CA PRO A 143 -1.12 5.09 1.71
C PRO A 143 -0.52 3.87 2.42
N SER A 144 -0.68 3.80 3.74
CA SER A 144 -0.21 2.65 4.50
C SER A 144 -0.91 1.36 4.08
N TRP A 145 -0.17 0.48 3.42
CA TRP A 145 -0.62 -0.82 2.93
C TRP A 145 -0.59 -1.91 4.01
N LEU A 146 -0.36 -1.56 5.28
CA LEU A 146 -0.38 -2.50 6.41
C LEU A 146 -1.77 -3.03 6.76
N VAL A 147 -2.82 -2.54 6.08
CA VAL A 147 -4.22 -2.93 6.31
C VAL A 147 -4.46 -4.45 6.23
N ASP A 148 -3.68 -5.16 5.42
CA ASP A 148 -3.80 -6.61 5.25
C ASP A 148 -2.46 -7.22 4.76
N PRO A 149 -2.05 -8.40 5.27
CA PRO A 149 -0.80 -9.03 4.91
C PRO A 149 -0.70 -9.42 3.43
N PHE A 150 -1.80 -9.77 2.76
CA PHE A 150 -1.76 -10.08 1.32
C PHE A 150 -1.60 -8.79 0.49
N ILE A 151 -2.21 -7.69 0.92
CA ILE A 151 -2.00 -6.37 0.30
C ILE A 151 -0.55 -5.95 0.47
N CYS A 152 0.00 -6.07 1.68
CA CYS A 152 1.42 -5.85 1.95
C CYS A 152 2.35 -6.69 1.03
N ARG A 153 2.11 -8.00 0.92
CA ARG A 153 2.90 -8.87 0.01
C ARG A 153 2.83 -8.38 -1.43
N GLY A 154 1.62 -8.10 -1.93
CA GLY A 154 1.40 -7.59 -3.28
C GLY A 154 2.09 -6.24 -3.52
N THR A 155 2.01 -5.31 -2.56
CA THR A 155 2.71 -4.03 -2.57
C THR A 155 4.22 -4.22 -2.77
N LEU A 156 4.84 -4.98 -1.88
CA LEU A 156 6.29 -5.14 -1.88
C LEU A 156 6.78 -5.83 -3.14
N CYS A 157 6.06 -6.86 -3.59
CA CYS A 157 6.40 -7.57 -4.81
C CYS A 157 6.22 -6.70 -6.06
N LEU A 158 5.15 -5.92 -6.15
CA LEU A 158 4.93 -5.00 -7.27
C LEU A 158 6.00 -3.92 -7.32
N ALA A 159 6.31 -3.29 -6.18
CA ALA A 159 7.36 -2.27 -6.10
C ALA A 159 8.74 -2.83 -6.49
N PHE A 160 9.08 -4.01 -5.98
CA PHE A 160 10.32 -4.69 -6.34
C PHE A 160 10.38 -5.05 -7.82
N THR A 161 9.29 -5.59 -8.38
CA THR A 161 9.18 -5.92 -9.82
C THR A 161 9.38 -4.68 -10.67
N LEU A 162 8.66 -3.59 -10.36
CA LEU A 162 8.73 -2.33 -11.11
C LEU A 162 10.16 -1.79 -11.18
N GLU A 163 10.84 -1.71 -10.04
CA GLU A 163 12.19 -1.16 -10.04
C GLU A 163 13.16 -1.96 -10.92
N ASN A 164 13.11 -3.29 -10.85
CA ASN A 164 14.04 -4.13 -11.61
C ASN A 164 13.71 -4.12 -13.12
N GLU A 165 12.50 -3.75 -13.51
CA GLU A 165 12.01 -3.86 -14.89
C GLU A 165 12.01 -2.53 -15.66
N ILE A 166 11.82 -1.39 -14.99
CA ILE A 166 11.65 -0.07 -15.66
C ILE A 166 12.79 0.25 -16.64
N ASN A 167 14.03 -0.11 -16.33
CA ASN A 167 15.17 0.19 -17.23
C ASN A 167 15.25 -0.72 -18.44
N ILE A 168 14.82 -1.97 -18.30
CA ILE A 168 15.02 -3.03 -19.30
C ILE A 168 13.79 -3.23 -20.18
N ASN A 169 12.62 -2.83 -19.70
CA ASN A 169 11.35 -2.98 -20.39
C ASN A 169 10.91 -1.65 -21.01
N GLU A 170 11.17 -1.49 -22.31
CA GLU A 170 10.79 -0.29 -23.09
C GLU A 170 9.27 -0.07 -23.13
N GLU A 171 8.45 -1.13 -23.01
CA GLU A 171 6.99 -1.00 -22.92
C GLU A 171 6.59 -0.20 -21.68
N LEU A 172 7.33 -0.30 -20.56
CA LEU A 172 7.05 0.51 -19.36
C LEU A 172 7.41 1.98 -19.56
N LYS A 173 8.31 2.30 -20.49
CA LYS A 173 8.74 3.68 -20.71
C LYS A 173 7.72 4.51 -21.47
N SER A 174 6.77 3.88 -22.17
CA SER A 174 5.79 4.56 -23.03
C SER A 174 4.57 5.16 -22.29
N ILE A 175 4.73 5.60 -21.04
CA ILE A 175 3.67 6.22 -20.21
C ILE A 175 3.16 7.55 -20.78
N ASP A 176 3.91 8.18 -21.68
CA ASP A 176 3.64 9.54 -22.19
C ASP A 176 2.24 9.73 -22.81
N THR A 177 1.50 8.66 -23.06
CA THR A 177 0.10 8.70 -23.50
C THR A 177 -0.85 9.33 -22.47
N ILE A 178 -0.63 9.19 -21.15
CA ILE A 178 -1.46 9.91 -20.15
C ILE A 178 -1.07 11.39 -20.06
N LYS A 179 0.21 11.73 -20.24
CA LYS A 179 0.72 13.11 -20.18
C LYS A 179 0.30 14.00 -21.36
N LYS A 180 -0.27 13.42 -22.43
CA LYS A 180 -0.98 14.22 -23.45
C LYS A 180 -2.23 14.88 -22.87
N ASN A 181 -2.79 14.32 -21.80
CA ASN A 181 -3.76 15.02 -20.96
C ASN A 181 -2.99 15.91 -19.98
N ASN A 182 -3.57 17.05 -19.64
CA ASN A 182 -2.95 18.07 -18.81
C ASN A 182 -2.43 17.45 -17.50
N LYS A 183 -1.12 17.56 -17.20
CA LYS A 183 -0.51 16.99 -15.98
C LYS A 183 -1.28 17.38 -14.72
N TYR A 184 -1.81 18.61 -14.68
CA TYR A 184 -2.62 19.11 -13.57
C TYR A 184 -3.93 18.32 -13.40
N GLU A 185 -4.64 18.03 -14.50
CA GLU A 185 -5.88 17.25 -14.47
C GLU A 185 -5.65 15.84 -13.90
N VAL A 186 -4.55 15.18 -14.26
CA VAL A 186 -4.21 13.84 -13.73
C VAL A 186 -3.95 13.88 -12.22
N ILE A 187 -3.24 14.91 -11.74
CA ILE A 187 -2.96 15.10 -10.31
C ILE A 187 -4.27 15.38 -9.56
N ASP A 188 -5.13 16.25 -10.09
CA ASP A 188 -6.41 16.61 -9.48
C ASP A 188 -7.34 15.39 -9.36
N HIS A 189 -7.51 14.63 -10.44
CA HIS A 189 -8.32 13.40 -10.41
C HIS A 189 -7.75 12.34 -9.46
N HIS A 190 -6.42 12.23 -9.33
CA HIS A 190 -5.81 11.34 -8.34
C HIS A 190 -6.07 11.83 -6.92
N GLY A 191 -5.94 13.14 -6.68
CA GLY A 191 -6.25 13.78 -5.41
C GLY A 191 -7.69 13.52 -4.96
N ASP A 192 -8.64 13.62 -5.89
CA ASP A 192 -10.06 13.39 -5.64
C ASP A 192 -10.45 11.90 -5.48
N GLY A 193 -9.54 10.97 -5.74
CA GLY A 193 -9.85 9.55 -5.74
C GLY A 193 -10.74 9.11 -6.90
N ASP A 194 -10.67 9.80 -8.05
CA ASP A 194 -11.57 9.60 -9.18
C ASP A 194 -11.24 8.33 -10.00
N THR A 195 -11.71 7.19 -9.50
CA THR A 195 -11.59 5.90 -10.20
C THR A 195 -12.26 5.87 -11.58
N LYS A 196 -13.24 6.75 -11.85
CA LYS A 196 -13.90 6.81 -13.17
C LYS A 196 -12.94 7.37 -14.20
N PHE A 197 -12.22 8.45 -13.87
CA PHE A 197 -11.20 9.03 -14.75
C PHE A 197 -10.12 8.01 -15.11
N PHE A 198 -9.65 7.21 -14.14
CA PHE A 198 -8.56 6.25 -14.37
C PHE A 198 -9.01 4.91 -14.98
N SER A 199 -10.30 4.61 -15.00
CA SER A 199 -10.84 3.32 -15.48
C SER A 199 -10.42 2.99 -16.93
N LYS A 200 -10.31 4.01 -17.79
CA LYS A 200 -9.87 3.88 -19.19
C LYS A 200 -8.41 3.43 -19.35
N TYR A 201 -7.55 3.67 -18.35
CA TYR A 201 -6.13 3.31 -18.39
C TYR A 201 -5.84 1.99 -17.69
N LEU A 202 -6.70 1.61 -16.74
CA LEU A 202 -6.49 0.47 -15.86
C LEU A 202 -6.22 -0.84 -16.64
N LYS A 203 -6.98 -1.11 -17.72
CA LYS A 203 -6.78 -2.34 -18.51
C LYS A 203 -5.37 -2.42 -19.11
N ASP A 204 -4.85 -1.30 -19.62
CA ASP A 204 -3.52 -1.24 -20.21
C ASP A 204 -2.43 -1.33 -19.14
N ILE A 205 -2.60 -0.63 -18.01
CA ILE A 205 -1.71 -0.71 -16.84
C ILE A 205 -1.56 -2.17 -16.39
N LEU A 206 -2.68 -2.85 -16.13
CA LEU A 206 -2.67 -4.23 -15.65
C LEU A 206 -2.10 -5.20 -16.68
N LYS A 207 -2.25 -4.92 -17.98
CA LYS A 207 -1.65 -5.72 -19.04
C LYS A 207 -0.12 -5.58 -19.03
N ARG A 208 0.39 -4.35 -18.96
CA ARG A 208 1.84 -4.08 -18.97
C ARG A 208 2.54 -4.64 -17.74
N ILE A 209 1.92 -4.59 -16.58
CA ILE A 209 2.46 -5.24 -15.37
C ILE A 209 2.58 -6.76 -15.58
N ARG A 210 1.57 -7.41 -16.17
CA ARG A 210 1.63 -8.84 -16.48
C ARG A 210 2.68 -9.24 -17.52
N ASN A 211 3.11 -8.29 -18.35
CA ASN A 211 4.14 -8.51 -19.37
C ASN A 211 5.56 -8.38 -18.84
N MET A 212 5.76 -7.92 -17.60
CA MET A 212 7.09 -7.90 -16.97
C MET A 212 7.60 -9.34 -16.80
N GLU A 213 8.89 -9.56 -17.00
CA GLU A 213 9.48 -10.90 -16.85
C GLU A 213 9.41 -11.34 -15.38
N MET A 214 9.80 -10.45 -14.47
CA MET A 214 9.81 -10.68 -13.02
C MET A 214 8.40 -10.74 -12.40
N TYR A 215 7.35 -10.33 -13.12
CA TYR A 215 5.97 -10.57 -12.67
C TYR A 215 5.69 -12.08 -12.53
N LYS A 216 6.34 -12.95 -13.32
CA LYS A 216 6.17 -14.40 -13.22
C LYS A 216 6.61 -14.95 -11.87
N ASP A 217 7.65 -14.36 -11.28
CA ASP A 217 8.21 -14.77 -9.98
C ASP A 217 7.28 -14.39 -8.81
N PHE A 218 6.49 -13.33 -8.97
CA PHE A 218 5.60 -12.79 -7.93
C PHE A 218 4.13 -12.73 -8.36
N LYS A 219 3.75 -13.63 -9.27
CA LYS A 219 2.45 -13.61 -9.93
C LYS A 219 1.31 -13.67 -8.92
N GLU A 220 1.41 -14.57 -7.95
CA GLU A 220 0.36 -14.82 -6.96
C GLU A 220 0.15 -13.61 -6.04
N GLU A 221 1.23 -12.97 -5.61
CA GLU A 221 1.18 -11.78 -4.76
C GLU A 221 0.59 -10.58 -5.49
N ILE A 222 1.02 -10.34 -6.73
CA ILE A 222 0.55 -9.19 -7.51
C ILE A 222 -0.90 -9.41 -7.97
N ASP A 223 -1.27 -10.63 -8.36
CA ASP A 223 -2.64 -10.94 -8.77
C ASP A 223 -3.66 -10.79 -7.64
N PHE A 224 -3.24 -10.83 -6.36
CA PHE A 224 -4.11 -10.48 -5.24
C PHE A 224 -4.70 -9.07 -5.41
N ILE A 225 -3.85 -8.09 -5.73
CA ILE A 225 -4.23 -6.70 -5.96
C ILE A 225 -5.18 -6.63 -7.16
N PHE A 226 -4.85 -7.33 -8.25
CA PHE A 226 -5.67 -7.31 -9.47
C PHE A 226 -7.04 -7.96 -9.27
N LYS A 227 -7.10 -9.00 -8.43
CA LYS A 227 -8.34 -9.66 -8.04
C LYS A 227 -9.22 -8.72 -7.23
N MET A 228 -8.67 -7.96 -6.28
CA MET A 228 -9.40 -6.95 -5.52
C MET A 228 -10.02 -5.89 -6.46
N ILE A 229 -9.23 -5.39 -7.40
CA ILE A 229 -9.67 -4.45 -8.43
C ILE A 229 -10.81 -5.05 -9.27
N GLY A 230 -10.62 -6.26 -9.82
CA GLY A 230 -11.62 -6.92 -10.67
C GLY A 230 -12.93 -7.26 -9.95
N LEU A 231 -12.85 -7.51 -8.63
CA LEU A 231 -14.01 -7.72 -7.76
C LEU A 231 -14.62 -6.42 -7.22
N LYS A 232 -14.06 -5.25 -7.56
CA LYS A 232 -14.45 -3.94 -7.03
C LYS A 232 -14.50 -3.93 -5.50
N ARG A 233 -13.45 -4.46 -4.88
CA ARG A 233 -13.29 -4.49 -3.42
C ARG A 233 -12.25 -3.50 -2.99
N THR A 234 -12.61 -2.71 -1.99
CA THR A 234 -11.70 -1.84 -1.27
C THR A 234 -11.23 -2.53 0.00
N TRP A 235 -10.08 -2.11 0.54
CA TRP A 235 -9.72 -2.49 1.89
C TRP A 235 -10.64 -1.81 2.92
N ASN A 236 -10.49 -2.18 4.20
CA ASN A 236 -11.21 -1.55 5.30
C ASN A 236 -10.18 -1.08 6.35
N GLU A 237 -10.05 0.23 6.46
CA GLU A 237 -9.03 0.91 7.28
C GLU A 237 -9.40 0.97 8.77
N LYS A 238 -10.64 0.61 9.13
CA LYS A 238 -11.16 0.66 10.50
C LYS A 238 -10.85 -0.59 11.31
N PHE A 239 -10.37 -1.65 10.67
CA PHE A 239 -10.02 -2.88 11.38
C PHE A 239 -8.72 -2.74 12.16
N ASN A 240 -8.67 -3.43 13.31
CA ASN A 240 -7.41 -3.66 14.00
C ASN A 240 -6.55 -4.63 13.18
N ILE A 241 -5.47 -4.14 12.57
CA ILE A 241 -4.62 -4.93 11.68
C ILE A 241 -3.99 -6.11 12.41
N ILE A 242 -3.74 -6.01 13.72
CA ILE A 242 -3.19 -7.13 14.51
C ILE A 242 -4.02 -8.41 14.35
N ASN A 243 -5.35 -8.29 14.36
CA ASN A 243 -6.24 -9.46 14.21
C ASN A 243 -6.16 -10.08 12.82
N ILE A 244 -5.86 -9.28 11.80
CA ILE A 244 -5.71 -9.74 10.41
C ILE A 244 -4.37 -10.44 10.25
N TRP A 245 -3.29 -9.81 10.73
CA TRP A 245 -1.93 -10.31 10.58
C TRP A 245 -1.62 -11.56 11.42
N LYS A 246 -2.26 -11.73 12.59
CA LYS A 246 -2.10 -12.96 13.41
C LYS A 246 -2.66 -14.21 12.73
N ASN A 247 -3.75 -14.07 11.99
CA ASN A 247 -4.41 -15.18 11.31
C ASN A 247 -3.83 -15.47 9.92
N TYR A 248 -2.77 -14.75 9.53
CA TYR A 248 -2.21 -14.80 8.18
C TYR A 248 -1.83 -16.22 7.71
N GLU A 249 -1.18 -17.02 8.56
CA GLU A 249 -0.75 -18.38 8.20
C GLU A 249 -1.94 -19.32 7.95
N GLU A 250 -3.02 -19.15 8.73
CA GLU A 250 -4.24 -19.93 8.56
C GLU A 250 -5.01 -19.48 7.32
N ASP A 251 -5.05 -18.18 7.09
CA ASP A 251 -5.63 -17.58 5.90
C ASP A 251 -4.91 -18.05 4.63
N LEU A 252 -3.57 -18.10 4.66
CA LEU A 252 -2.75 -18.53 3.54
C LEU A 252 -3.04 -19.99 3.15
N LYS A 253 -3.27 -20.88 4.12
CA LYS A 253 -3.67 -22.28 3.86
C LYS A 253 -5.04 -22.39 3.19
N GLN A 254 -5.91 -21.42 3.40
CA GLN A 254 -7.25 -21.35 2.81
C GLN A 254 -7.27 -20.47 1.55
N TYR A 255 -6.14 -19.85 1.19
CA TYR A 255 -6.01 -18.98 0.04
C TYR A 255 -6.21 -19.79 -1.24
N ASN A 256 -7.20 -19.40 -2.03
CA ASN A 256 -7.44 -19.95 -3.36
C ASN A 256 -7.81 -18.81 -4.31
N MET A 257 -6.98 -18.58 -5.32
CA MET A 257 -7.15 -17.49 -6.28
C MET A 257 -8.30 -17.76 -7.28
N ASP A 258 -8.61 -19.05 -7.49
CA ASP A 258 -9.61 -19.55 -8.45
C ASP A 258 -11.01 -19.70 -7.84
N SER A 259 -11.13 -19.65 -6.51
CA SER A 259 -12.43 -19.80 -5.87
C SER A 259 -13.34 -18.60 -6.16
N LYS A 260 -14.55 -18.86 -6.67
CA LYS A 260 -15.63 -17.86 -6.84
C LYS A 260 -15.94 -17.11 -5.53
N ASN A 261 -15.69 -17.79 -4.41
CA ASN A 261 -15.56 -17.19 -3.10
C ASN A 261 -14.09 -16.89 -2.91
N PHE A 262 -13.60 -15.70 -3.27
CA PHE A 262 -12.34 -15.21 -2.70
C PHE A 262 -12.62 -15.11 -1.18
N ILE A 263 -12.37 -16.21 -0.44
CA ILE A 263 -13.02 -16.52 0.85
C ILE A 263 -12.51 -15.56 1.94
N LEU A 264 -11.21 -15.27 1.91
CA LEU A 264 -10.52 -14.44 2.90
C LEU A 264 -11.05 -13.00 2.94
N THR A 265 -11.63 -12.56 1.83
CA THR A 265 -12.07 -11.18 1.64
C THR A 265 -13.56 -10.97 1.89
N ARG A 266 -14.38 -12.03 1.97
CA ARG A 266 -15.84 -11.87 2.15
C ARG A 266 -16.24 -11.43 3.56
N LYS A 267 -15.49 -11.76 4.62
CA LYS A 267 -15.78 -11.26 5.98
C LYS A 267 -15.09 -9.92 6.27
N ARG A 268 -13.92 -9.66 5.67
CA ARG A 268 -13.11 -8.44 5.93
C ARG A 268 -13.52 -7.22 5.10
N TYR A 269 -14.11 -7.42 3.91
CA TYR A 269 -14.34 -6.33 2.96
C TYR A 269 -15.79 -6.25 2.43
N LYS A 270 -16.75 -6.94 3.07
CA LYS A 270 -18.18 -6.89 2.67
C LYS A 270 -18.94 -5.68 3.21
N GLU A 271 -18.44 -4.97 4.20
CA GLU A 271 -19.19 -3.88 4.86
C GLU A 271 -19.05 -2.51 4.16
N SER A 272 -18.25 -2.38 3.10
CA SER A 272 -18.09 -1.11 2.37
C SER A 272 -19.07 -0.88 1.20
N GLN A 273 -19.91 -1.87 0.85
CA GLN A 273 -20.81 -1.78 -0.32
C GLN A 273 -22.23 -1.29 -0.05
N SER A 274 -22.62 -0.93 1.17
CA SER A 274 -23.99 -0.45 1.42
C SER A 274 -24.23 1.02 1.00
N ASN A 275 -23.20 1.77 0.58
CA ASN A 275 -23.31 3.20 0.27
C ASN A 275 -22.94 3.60 -1.17
N LEU A 276 -22.84 2.64 -2.09
CA LEU A 276 -22.64 2.92 -3.52
C LEU A 276 -23.78 2.29 -4.34
N SER A 277 -25.01 2.72 -4.05
CA SER A 277 -26.07 2.66 -5.05
C SER A 277 -25.80 3.76 -6.08
N LEU A 278 -25.66 3.35 -7.34
CA LEU A 278 -25.85 4.21 -8.52
C LEU A 278 -27.21 4.91 -8.45
#